data_AF-A0A150PLG6-F1
#
_entry.id   AF-A0A150PLG6-F1
#
_cell.length_a   1.000
_cell.length_b   1.000
_cell.length_c   1.000
_cell.angle_alpha   90.00
_cell.angle_beta   90.00
_cell.angle_gamma   90.00
#
_symmetry.space_group_name_H-M   'P 1'
#
loop_
_entity.id
_entity.type
_entity.pdbx_description
1 polymer ?
#
loop_
_entity_poly.entity_id
_entity_poly.type
_entity_poly.pdbx_seq_one_letter_code
_entity_poly.pdbx_strand_id
1 'polypeptide(L)'
;MVTSAATDALRALVLVLGCALVTACGPTLQDRDGDGFDGSEDCNDANAKVHPDAAEICDDGIDNDCNLMVDAGDAACAGESGA
;
A
#
# COMPACT_ATOMS: atom_id res chain seq x y z
N MET A 1 7.91 -3.15 29.66
CA MET A 1 9.34 -3.14 29.32
C MET A 1 9.65 -4.33 28.42
N VAL A 2 9.25 -4.26 27.14
CA VAL A 2 9.70 -5.26 26.18
C VAL A 2 10.96 -4.71 25.55
N THR A 3 12.08 -5.20 26.06
CA THR A 3 13.42 -4.93 25.54
C THR A 3 13.62 -5.75 24.27
N SER A 4 13.70 -5.12 23.11
CA SER A 4 14.38 -5.71 21.96
C SER A 4 14.95 -4.60 21.10
N ALA A 5 16.18 -4.26 21.46
CA ALA A 5 17.11 -3.52 20.65
C ALA A 5 17.38 -4.31 19.36
N ALA A 6 17.24 -3.65 18.20
CA ALA A 6 18.22 -3.69 17.12
C ALA A 6 17.72 -2.81 15.97
N THR A 7 18.17 -1.56 15.99
CA THR A 7 18.46 -0.80 14.78
C THR A 7 19.38 -1.63 13.88
N ASP A 8 18.98 -1.96 12.65
CA ASP A 8 19.94 -2.52 11.68
C ASP A 8 19.69 -1.95 10.28
N ALA A 9 20.46 -0.91 9.98
CA ALA A 9 20.43 -0.07 8.80
C ALA A 9 21.06 -0.74 7.55
N LEU A 10 20.86 -2.04 7.34
CA LEU A 10 21.52 -2.76 6.24
C LEU A 10 20.66 -3.89 5.63
N ARG A 11 19.38 -3.63 5.38
CA ARG A 11 18.49 -4.60 4.70
C ARG A 11 17.96 -4.10 3.34
N ALA A 12 18.77 -3.32 2.63
CA ALA A 12 18.45 -2.78 1.31
C ALA A 12 18.84 -3.69 0.11
N LEU A 13 18.97 -5.01 0.27
CA LEU A 13 19.35 -5.89 -0.86
C LEU A 13 18.64 -7.26 -0.93
N VAL A 14 17.57 -7.50 -0.17
CA VAL A 14 16.89 -8.82 -0.13
C VAL A 14 15.39 -8.68 -0.38
N LEU A 15 14.99 -8.15 -1.54
CA LEU A 15 13.57 -7.94 -1.89
C LEU A 15 13.27 -8.46 -3.30
N VAL A 16 13.28 -9.78 -3.53
CA VAL A 16 12.68 -10.32 -4.79
C VAL A 16 11.90 -11.64 -4.66
N LEU A 17 12.00 -12.48 -3.60
CA LEU A 17 11.36 -13.82 -3.68
C LEU A 17 10.94 -14.46 -2.33
N GLY A 18 10.09 -13.83 -1.51
CA GLY A 18 10.01 -14.26 -0.09
C GLY A 18 8.76 -14.05 0.76
N CYS A 19 7.52 -14.30 0.28
CA CYS A 19 6.34 -14.34 1.18
C CYS A 19 5.85 -15.75 1.57
N ALA A 20 6.68 -16.81 1.45
CA ALA A 20 6.23 -18.19 1.75
C ALA A 20 7.08 -18.99 2.77
N LEU A 21 8.15 -18.45 3.35
CA LEU A 21 9.02 -19.23 4.25
C LEU A 21 9.34 -18.60 5.60
N VAL A 22 8.81 -17.41 5.90
CA VAL A 22 9.04 -16.76 7.19
C VAL A 22 7.70 -16.40 7.78
N THR A 23 7.40 -16.96 8.95
CA THR A 23 6.32 -16.53 9.85
C THR A 23 6.61 -15.11 10.38
N ALA A 24 6.69 -14.13 9.47
CA ALA A 24 6.98 -12.72 9.72
C ALA A 24 5.80 -11.81 9.37
N CYS A 25 4.60 -12.36 9.15
CA CYS A 25 3.40 -11.61 9.49
C CYS A 25 3.37 -11.51 11.01
N GLY A 26 4.03 -10.50 11.56
CA GLY A 26 3.81 -10.07 12.94
C GLY A 26 2.33 -9.68 13.13
N PRO A 27 1.83 -9.65 14.37
CA PRO A 27 0.39 -9.56 14.64
C PRO A 27 -0.22 -8.17 14.41
N THR A 28 0.45 -7.23 13.72
CA THR A 28 -0.10 -5.88 13.55
C THR A 28 0.11 -5.18 12.21
N LEU A 29 0.89 -5.67 11.24
CA LEU A 29 1.04 -5.00 9.94
C LEU A 29 1.11 -6.07 8.84
N GLN A 30 -0.04 -6.42 8.30
CA GLN A 30 -0.17 -7.33 7.15
C GLN A 30 -0.08 -6.44 5.91
N ASP A 31 1.10 -6.42 5.29
CA ASP A 31 1.38 -5.87 3.97
C ASP A 31 1.46 -7.08 3.03
N ARG A 32 0.32 -7.45 2.45
CA ARG A 32 0.15 -8.73 1.74
C ARG A 32 0.56 -8.63 0.28
N ASP A 33 0.59 -7.44 -0.31
CA ASP A 33 0.99 -7.24 -1.70
C ASP A 33 2.38 -6.58 -1.86
N GLY A 34 2.96 -6.07 -0.77
CA GLY A 34 4.36 -5.67 -0.69
C GLY A 34 4.63 -4.26 -1.20
N ASP A 35 3.67 -3.34 -1.17
CA ASP A 35 3.85 -1.94 -1.57
C ASP A 35 4.36 -1.02 -0.45
N GLY A 36 4.46 -1.55 0.78
CA GLY A 36 4.98 -0.84 1.94
C GLY A 36 3.91 -0.17 2.80
N PHE A 37 2.63 -0.34 2.46
CA PHE A 37 1.49 -0.01 3.29
C PHE A 37 0.87 -1.30 3.84
N ASP A 38 0.40 -1.27 5.08
CA ASP A 38 -0.37 -2.39 5.62
C ASP A 38 -1.87 -2.12 5.45
N GLY A 39 -2.70 -3.17 5.54
CA GLY A 39 -4.15 -3.04 5.35
C GLY A 39 -4.90 -2.12 6.33
N SER A 40 -4.24 -1.43 7.26
CA SER A 40 -4.85 -0.32 8.02
C SER A 40 -4.75 1.03 7.31
N GLU A 41 -3.75 1.20 6.44
CA GLU A 41 -3.54 2.39 5.60
C GLU A 41 -3.88 2.09 4.13
N ASP A 42 -3.71 0.85 3.70
CA ASP A 42 -4.06 0.36 2.36
C ASP A 42 -5.51 -0.15 2.29
N CYS A 43 -6.29 0.50 1.43
CA CYS A 43 -7.68 0.16 1.14
C CYS A 43 -7.84 -1.14 0.34
N ASN A 44 -6.76 -1.68 -0.26
CA ASN A 44 -6.72 -2.94 -0.98
C ASN A 44 -5.37 -3.69 -0.83
N ASP A 45 -5.19 -4.32 0.34
CA ASP A 45 -4.08 -5.21 0.75
C ASP A 45 -3.93 -6.52 -0.08
N ALA A 46 -4.30 -6.49 -1.35
CA ALA A 46 -4.10 -7.54 -2.32
C ALA A 46 -3.64 -7.00 -3.69
N ASN A 47 -3.46 -5.69 -3.82
CA ASN A 47 -3.07 -5.00 -5.03
C ASN A 47 -2.12 -3.83 -4.73
N ALA A 48 -0.81 -4.10 -4.86
CA ALA A 48 0.29 -3.16 -4.66
C ALA A 48 0.31 -1.90 -5.58
N LYS A 49 -0.77 -1.67 -6.34
CA LYS A 49 -1.01 -0.44 -7.12
C LYS A 49 -2.07 0.46 -6.51
N VAL A 50 -2.75 -0.01 -5.47
CA VAL A 50 -3.78 0.71 -4.74
C VAL A 50 -3.23 0.91 -3.36
N HIS A 51 -2.89 2.15 -3.01
CA HIS A 51 -2.27 2.50 -1.74
C HIS A 51 -2.24 4.03 -1.56
N PRO A 52 -2.07 4.58 -0.34
CA PRO A 52 -2.07 6.01 -0.05
C PRO A 52 -1.22 6.93 -0.96
N ASP A 53 -0.09 6.41 -1.46
CA ASP A 53 0.83 7.16 -2.34
C ASP A 53 0.62 6.88 -3.85
N ALA A 54 -0.41 6.14 -4.23
CA ALA A 54 -0.67 5.83 -5.63
C ALA A 54 -1.19 7.05 -6.39
N ALA A 55 -1.10 7.03 -7.71
CA ALA A 55 -1.78 8.01 -8.53
C ALA A 55 -3.19 7.49 -8.83
N GLU A 56 -4.19 8.37 -8.74
CA GLU A 56 -5.55 8.07 -9.16
C GLU A 56 -5.63 7.81 -10.67
N ILE A 57 -6.30 6.73 -11.05
CA ILE A 57 -6.61 6.36 -12.44
C ILE A 57 -8.07 6.69 -12.67
N CYS A 58 -8.32 7.78 -13.40
CA CYS A 58 -9.68 8.23 -13.62
C CYS A 58 -10.45 7.30 -14.56
N ASP A 59 -11.72 7.06 -14.23
CA ASP A 59 -12.70 6.25 -14.95
C ASP A 59 -12.49 4.71 -14.86
N ASP A 60 -11.75 4.22 -13.86
CA ASP A 60 -11.59 2.79 -13.61
C ASP A 60 -12.53 2.26 -12.50
N GLY A 61 -13.17 3.15 -11.73
CA GLY A 61 -14.12 2.79 -10.67
C GLY A 61 -13.46 2.43 -9.33
N ILE A 62 -12.17 2.71 -9.14
CA ILE A 62 -11.36 2.33 -7.98
C ILE A 62 -10.80 3.60 -7.33
N ASP A 63 -10.83 3.65 -6.00
CA ASP A 63 -10.00 4.59 -5.21
C ASP A 63 -8.57 4.03 -5.22
N ASN A 64 -7.70 4.54 -6.09
CA ASN A 64 -6.35 4.00 -6.23
C ASN A 64 -5.43 4.57 -5.15
N ASP A 65 -5.65 5.80 -4.71
CA ASP A 65 -4.79 6.50 -3.74
C ASP A 65 -5.29 6.39 -2.29
N CYS A 66 -6.32 5.59 -2.04
CA CYS A 66 -6.94 5.32 -0.74
C CYS A 66 -7.35 6.59 0.04
N ASN A 67 -7.72 7.67 -0.66
CA ASN A 67 -8.13 8.93 -0.03
C ASN A 67 -9.64 9.04 0.25
N LEU A 68 -10.40 7.96 -0.01
CA LEU A 68 -11.85 7.83 0.12
C LEU A 68 -12.68 8.50 -0.98
N MET A 69 -12.04 8.98 -2.04
CA MET A 69 -12.70 9.45 -3.25
C MET A 69 -12.47 8.45 -4.38
N VAL A 70 -13.37 8.43 -5.35
CA VAL A 70 -13.30 7.52 -6.50
C VAL A 70 -13.52 8.35 -7.75
N ASP A 71 -12.63 8.21 -8.73
CA ASP A 71 -12.75 8.82 -10.06
C ASP A 71 -13.12 10.32 -9.97
N ALA A 72 -14.23 10.74 -10.58
CA ALA A 72 -14.72 12.12 -10.59
C ALA A 72 -15.04 12.71 -9.20
N GLY A 73 -15.09 11.89 -8.14
CA GLY A 73 -15.14 12.36 -6.76
C GLY A 73 -13.80 12.89 -6.25
N ASP A 74 -12.70 12.52 -6.89
CA ASP A 74 -11.32 12.83 -6.51
C ASP A 74 -10.83 14.16 -7.13
N ALA A 75 -10.06 14.91 -6.35
CA ALA A 75 -9.39 16.12 -6.81
C ALA A 75 -8.30 15.84 -7.86
N ALA A 76 -7.65 14.67 -7.81
CA ALA A 76 -6.71 14.19 -8.82
C ALA A 76 -7.37 14.02 -10.19
N CYS A 77 -8.65 13.62 -10.21
CA CYS A 77 -9.47 13.47 -11.42
C CYS A 77 -10.32 14.69 -11.77
N ALA A 78 -10.31 15.76 -10.97
CA ALA A 78 -11.11 16.96 -11.22
C ALA A 78 -10.75 17.70 -12.53
N GLY A 79 -9.67 17.29 -13.21
CA GLY A 79 -9.28 17.74 -14.55
C GLY A 79 -9.68 16.81 -15.71
N GLU A 80 -10.12 15.58 -15.41
CA GLU A 80 -10.47 14.54 -16.40
C GLU A 80 -11.99 14.41 -16.58
N SER A 81 -12.74 15.47 -16.27
CA SER A 81 -14.18 15.54 -16.56
C SER A 81 -14.42 15.62 -18.08
N GLY A 82 -14.38 14.47 -18.75
CA GLY A 82 -15.05 14.11 -20.00
C GLY A 82 -15.12 15.19 -21.09
N ALA A 83 -14.24 15.05 -22.09
CA ALA A 83 -14.51 15.51 -23.46
C ALA A 83 -15.37 14.49 -24.21
#